data_AF-A0A2E1YEN4-F1
#
_entry.id   AF-A0A2E1YEN4-F1
#
_cell.length_a   1.000
_cell.length_b   1.000
_cell.length_c   1.000
_cell.angle_alpha   90.00
_cell.angle_beta   90.00
_cell.angle_gamma   90.00
#
_symmetry.space_group_name_H-M   'P 1'
#
loop_
_entity.id
_entity.type
_entity.pdbx_description
1 polymer ?
#
loop_
_entity_poly.entity_id
_entity_poly.type
_entity_poly.pdbx_seq_one_letter_code
_entity_poly.pdbx_strand_id
1 'polypeptide(L)'
;MPEFWRYPFLPAASKILEGVTLDALLSDYFYAEARALALTRLETSASLGIIDVEGPPTNDESDIVLGYVISRLVLAAADNQALVNYVALSEARRAERYLSSETDENLVNFVNHFDAINVKLNGSIFDMNFVDYVRAASKLREGDWKLSNRGVSKGIVSLDRITLIRLMREVIRQHLEELPEAPVEIKKQFEGTIEELKSQISKTFVERIGGLNNVVSERQAEAMKELGKFDLSKAPPCFNTNLLDLQAGVNLPHPSRFFITTFLSSLNQKSESVMQLFATAPDFKESFTRYQVEHITGTTSSTKYSAPKCDTLVSTGVCPGPNGLCRQIRHPLSYYRVMAESEKDVKVRLERILLAALNREEYPAKLLERNMEKFGDFDFSYGEEIVKRKLSEAIRSDEISKVSVKISHFQGRVYSVEVPNEERKIWITKAALGITDGNSDYDCLPLTDWKLALPIGEAQYRSKSMDLIVKPFEINMDDNEVRKLFLILGIVEES
;
A
#
# COMPACT_ATOMS: atom_id res chain seq x y z
N MET A 1 -18.15 35.78 13.05
CA MET A 1 -17.05 34.86 13.41
C MET A 1 -17.56 33.44 13.25
N PRO A 2 -16.74 32.50 12.76
CA PRO A 2 -17.14 31.09 12.73
C PRO A 2 -17.46 30.65 14.16
N GLU A 3 -18.62 30.02 14.36
CA GLU A 3 -18.99 29.45 15.64
C GLU A 3 -18.08 28.24 15.92
N PHE A 4 -17.32 28.27 17.03
CA PHE A 4 -16.28 27.27 17.28
C PHE A 4 -16.83 25.86 17.48
N TRP A 5 -18.08 25.69 17.92
CA TRP A 5 -18.70 24.37 18.02
C TRP A 5 -18.89 23.69 16.64
N ARG A 6 -18.96 24.48 15.55
CA ARG A 6 -18.99 23.96 14.16
C ARG A 6 -17.59 23.57 13.67
N TYR A 7 -16.56 24.28 14.13
CA TYR A 7 -15.17 24.13 13.71
C TYR A 7 -14.20 24.13 14.90
N PRO A 8 -14.27 23.11 15.78
CA PRO A 8 -13.56 23.13 17.07
C PRO A 8 -12.04 22.95 16.92
N PHE A 9 -11.58 22.60 15.73
CA PHE A 9 -10.17 22.48 15.35
C PHE A 9 -9.52 23.81 14.93
N LEU A 10 -10.28 24.91 14.84
CA LEU A 10 -9.68 26.21 14.54
C LEU A 10 -8.74 26.64 15.68
N PRO A 11 -7.56 27.21 15.40
CA PRO A 11 -6.62 27.62 16.43
C PRO A 11 -7.24 28.52 17.50
N ALA A 12 -8.16 29.41 17.11
CA ALA A 12 -8.84 30.32 18.03
C ALA A 12 -9.79 29.62 19.03
N ALA A 13 -10.20 28.37 18.78
CA ALA A 13 -11.04 27.61 19.69
C ALA A 13 -10.30 27.21 20.97
N SER A 14 -8.96 27.16 20.96
CA SER A 14 -8.14 26.78 22.13
C SER A 14 -8.31 27.72 23.32
N LYS A 15 -8.77 28.96 23.09
CA LYS A 15 -9.09 29.95 24.14
C LYS A 15 -10.07 29.42 25.19
N ILE A 16 -10.91 28.45 24.83
CA ILE A 16 -11.83 27.83 25.79
C ILE A 16 -11.12 27.10 26.93
N LEU A 17 -9.82 26.78 26.76
CA LEU A 17 -9.00 26.12 27.75
C LEU A 17 -8.34 27.11 28.73
N GLU A 18 -8.54 28.43 28.57
CA GLU A 18 -8.04 29.42 29.51
C GLU A 18 -8.66 29.20 30.91
N GLY A 19 -7.82 28.89 31.90
CA GLY A 19 -8.27 28.60 33.27
C GLY A 19 -8.77 27.17 33.49
N VAL A 20 -8.72 26.31 32.47
CA VAL A 20 -9.12 24.90 32.57
C VAL A 20 -7.89 24.02 32.74
N THR A 21 -7.85 23.21 33.80
CA THR A 21 -6.78 22.23 34.04
C THR A 21 -7.10 20.87 33.45
N LEU A 22 -6.07 20.08 33.16
CA LEU A 22 -6.22 18.71 32.68
C LEU A 22 -7.01 17.84 33.67
N ASP A 23 -6.66 17.88 34.96
CA ASP A 23 -7.34 17.08 35.98
C ASP A 23 -8.83 17.39 36.06
N ALA A 24 -9.20 18.66 35.92
CA ALA A 24 -10.59 19.09 35.89
C ALA A 24 -11.30 18.48 34.66
N LEU A 25 -10.73 18.61 33.46
CA LEU A 25 -11.30 18.01 32.24
C LEU A 25 -11.52 16.49 32.36
N LEU A 26 -10.58 15.79 33.00
CA LEU A 26 -10.61 14.33 33.12
C LEU A 26 -11.57 13.83 34.20
N SER A 27 -11.73 14.57 35.31
CA SER A 27 -12.38 14.02 36.51
C SER A 27 -13.53 14.86 37.06
N ASP A 28 -13.55 16.18 36.83
CA ASP A 28 -14.57 17.04 37.40
C ASP A 28 -15.95 16.76 36.79
N TYR A 29 -16.99 16.78 37.62
CA TYR A 29 -18.38 16.57 37.21
C TYR A 29 -18.84 17.64 36.22
N PHE A 30 -18.32 18.86 36.32
CA PHE A 30 -18.68 19.96 35.42
C PHE A 30 -18.40 19.63 33.94
N TYR A 31 -17.38 18.83 33.64
CA TYR A 31 -17.01 18.43 32.28
C TYR A 31 -17.51 17.03 31.89
N ALA A 32 -18.47 16.47 32.62
CA ALA A 32 -19.02 15.14 32.34
C ALA A 32 -19.66 15.06 30.95
N GLU A 33 -20.40 16.09 30.54
CA GLU A 33 -21.04 16.15 29.23
C GLU A 33 -19.99 16.26 28.11
N ALA A 34 -19.01 17.16 28.25
CA ALA A 34 -17.87 17.24 27.32
C ALA A 34 -17.15 15.88 27.15
N ARG A 35 -16.93 15.12 28.22
CA ARG A 35 -16.36 13.75 28.14
C ARG A 35 -17.29 12.78 27.40
N ALA A 36 -18.59 12.83 27.66
CA ALA A 36 -19.56 11.99 26.96
C ALA A 36 -19.57 12.30 25.44
N LEU A 37 -19.61 13.59 25.07
CA LEU A 37 -19.52 14.03 23.68
C LEU A 37 -18.20 13.64 23.02
N ALA A 38 -17.09 13.68 23.74
CA ALA A 38 -15.79 13.22 23.26
C ALA A 38 -15.82 11.73 22.90
N LEU A 39 -16.39 10.89 23.76
CA LEU A 39 -16.51 9.46 23.53
C LEU A 39 -17.47 9.16 22.37
N THR A 40 -18.64 9.79 22.34
CA THR A 40 -19.59 9.66 21.22
C THR A 40 -18.93 10.04 19.89
N ARG A 41 -18.16 11.12 19.86
CA ARG A 41 -17.39 11.57 18.68
C ARG A 41 -16.42 10.49 18.18
N LEU A 42 -15.71 9.82 19.07
CA LEU A 42 -14.77 8.75 18.72
C LEU A 42 -15.48 7.45 18.31
N GLU A 43 -16.48 7.02 19.08
CA GLU A 43 -17.22 5.78 18.86
C GLU A 43 -18.01 5.82 17.55
N THR A 44 -18.70 6.92 17.26
CA THR A 44 -19.48 7.10 16.02
C THR A 44 -18.56 7.26 14.81
N SER A 45 -17.38 7.86 14.97
CA SER A 45 -16.38 7.90 13.91
C SER A 45 -15.83 6.51 13.60
N ALA A 46 -15.45 5.75 14.63
CA ALA A 46 -14.91 4.41 14.47
C ALA A 46 -15.94 3.43 13.87
N SER A 47 -17.19 3.50 14.33
CA SER A 47 -18.25 2.57 13.92
C SER A 47 -18.94 2.99 12.62
N LEU A 48 -19.35 4.26 12.48
CA LEU A 48 -20.20 4.76 11.40
C LEU A 48 -19.47 5.68 10.40
N GLY A 49 -18.24 6.10 10.68
CA GLY A 49 -17.47 7.01 9.82
C GLY A 49 -17.98 8.45 9.82
N ILE A 50 -18.75 8.85 10.83
CA ILE A 50 -19.32 10.20 10.99
C ILE A 50 -19.09 10.72 12.41
N ILE A 51 -19.18 12.05 12.59
CA ILE A 51 -19.33 12.65 13.92
C ILE A 51 -20.80 12.93 14.18
N ASP A 52 -21.41 12.09 15.02
CA ASP A 52 -22.82 12.22 15.41
C ASP A 52 -22.94 12.97 16.75
N VAL A 53 -22.73 14.28 16.68
CA VAL A 53 -22.85 15.20 17.83
C VAL A 53 -23.73 16.36 17.39
N GLU A 54 -24.90 16.52 18.00
CA GLU A 54 -25.80 17.63 17.70
C GLU A 54 -25.25 18.96 18.21
N GLY A 55 -25.58 20.04 17.51
CA GLY A 55 -25.24 21.40 17.95
C GLY A 55 -26.24 21.96 18.96
N PRO A 56 -26.11 23.26 19.30
CA PRO A 56 -27.10 23.97 20.10
C PRO A 56 -28.50 23.95 19.43
N PRO A 57 -29.59 23.93 20.21
CA PRO A 57 -29.63 23.94 21.67
C PRO A 57 -29.51 22.56 22.32
N THR A 58 -29.33 21.46 21.56
CA THR A 58 -29.26 20.10 22.13
C THR A 58 -28.06 19.96 23.07
N ASN A 59 -26.89 20.42 22.63
CA ASN A 59 -25.66 20.43 23.41
C ASN A 59 -25.11 21.85 23.51
N ASP A 60 -24.52 22.19 24.65
CA ASP A 60 -23.88 23.49 24.85
C ASP A 60 -22.66 23.65 23.93
N GLU A 61 -22.42 24.88 23.44
CA GLU A 61 -21.29 25.16 22.57
C GLU A 61 -19.95 24.83 23.24
N SER A 62 -19.83 25.09 24.54
CA SER A 62 -18.61 24.85 25.30
C SER A 62 -18.31 23.37 25.45
N ASP A 63 -19.32 22.55 25.76
CA ASP A 63 -19.18 21.10 25.88
C ASP A 63 -18.78 20.44 24.55
N ILE A 64 -19.30 20.94 23.42
CA ILE A 64 -18.92 20.43 22.09
C ILE A 64 -17.44 20.68 21.79
N VAL A 65 -16.94 21.89 22.10
CA VAL A 65 -15.55 22.28 21.84
C VAL A 65 -14.60 21.57 22.82
N LEU A 66 -14.94 21.52 24.11
CA LEU A 66 -14.16 20.76 25.10
C LEU A 66 -14.15 19.27 24.80
N GLY A 67 -15.28 18.72 24.34
CA GLY A 67 -15.37 17.33 23.90
C GLY A 67 -14.48 17.02 22.70
N TYR A 68 -14.29 17.98 21.78
CA TYR A 68 -13.29 17.83 20.72
C TYR A 68 -11.85 17.81 21.28
N VAL A 69 -11.53 18.67 22.25
CA VAL A 69 -10.20 18.66 22.89
C VAL A 69 -9.94 17.32 23.59
N ILE A 70 -10.90 16.84 24.37
CA ILE A 70 -10.80 15.56 25.07
C ILE A 70 -10.66 14.42 24.07
N SER A 71 -11.39 14.44 22.94
CA SER A 71 -11.25 13.39 21.93
C SER A 71 -9.86 13.38 21.29
N ARG A 72 -9.24 14.54 21.04
CA ARG A 72 -7.84 14.63 20.56
C ARG A 72 -6.85 14.11 21.61
N LEU A 73 -7.07 14.36 22.89
CA LEU A 73 -6.25 13.80 23.98
C LEU A 73 -6.35 12.26 24.02
N VAL A 74 -7.57 11.72 23.93
CA VAL A 74 -7.79 10.27 23.88
C VAL A 74 -7.14 9.63 22.66
N LEU A 75 -7.21 10.26 21.47
CA LEU A 75 -6.52 9.81 20.27
C LEU A 75 -5.00 9.76 20.46
N ALA A 76 -4.42 10.80 21.08
CA ALA A 76 -2.99 10.87 21.35
C ALA A 76 -2.52 9.75 22.30
N ALA A 77 -3.37 9.39 23.27
CA ALA A 77 -3.13 8.33 24.24
C ALA A 77 -3.38 6.93 23.67
N ALA A 78 -4.31 6.78 22.72
CA ALA A 78 -4.61 5.52 22.04
C ALA A 78 -3.50 5.09 21.08
N ASP A 79 -2.75 6.05 20.53
CA ASP A 79 -1.60 5.83 19.62
C ASP A 79 -1.94 4.94 18.41
N ASN A 80 -3.18 5.04 17.92
CA ASN A 80 -3.69 4.24 16.80
C ASN A 80 -3.96 5.13 15.58
N GLN A 81 -3.10 5.04 14.57
CA GLN A 81 -3.18 5.89 13.37
C GLN A 81 -4.47 5.67 12.56
N ALA A 82 -5.00 4.45 12.50
CA ALA A 82 -6.24 4.18 11.78
C ALA A 82 -7.44 4.90 12.43
N LEU A 83 -7.50 4.88 13.77
CA LEU A 83 -8.51 5.62 14.51
C LEU A 83 -8.36 7.14 14.31
N VAL A 84 -7.14 7.67 14.32
CA VAL A 84 -6.87 9.09 14.01
C VAL A 84 -7.38 9.45 12.61
N ASN A 85 -7.11 8.61 11.61
CA ASN A 85 -7.54 8.83 10.23
C ASN A 85 -9.06 8.76 10.08
N TYR A 86 -9.73 7.87 10.81
CA TYR A 86 -11.20 7.80 10.85
C TYR A 86 -11.80 9.10 11.37
N VAL A 87 -11.33 9.56 12.54
CA VAL A 87 -11.81 10.79 13.15
C VAL A 87 -11.51 12.01 12.29
N ALA A 88 -10.30 12.11 11.72
CA ALA A 88 -9.91 13.19 10.83
C ALA A 88 -10.87 13.32 9.62
N LEU A 89 -11.24 12.20 8.98
CA LEU A 89 -12.19 12.26 7.87
C LEU A 89 -13.61 12.58 8.34
N SER A 90 -14.05 12.02 9.45
CA SER A 90 -15.38 12.31 10.01
C SER A 90 -15.53 13.79 10.37
N GLU A 91 -14.52 14.40 10.99
CA GLU A 91 -14.48 15.83 11.29
C GLU A 91 -14.46 16.69 10.02
N ALA A 92 -13.64 16.33 9.03
CA ALA A 92 -13.57 17.06 7.78
C ALA A 92 -14.91 17.02 7.01
N ARG A 93 -15.64 15.90 7.05
CA ARG A 93 -16.99 15.78 6.50
C ARG A 93 -18.02 16.58 7.30
N ARG A 94 -17.90 16.61 8.63
CA ARG A 94 -18.74 17.47 9.48
C ARG A 94 -18.54 18.94 9.09
N ALA A 95 -17.30 19.38 8.94
CA ALA A 95 -16.97 20.73 8.51
C ALA A 95 -17.50 21.03 7.09
N GLU A 96 -17.33 20.11 6.13
CA GLU A 96 -17.86 20.25 4.76
C GLU A 96 -19.37 20.56 4.74
N ARG A 97 -20.16 19.92 5.62
CA ARG A 97 -21.61 20.17 5.74
C ARG A 97 -21.90 21.62 6.15
N TYR A 98 -21.19 22.15 7.14
CA TYR A 98 -21.37 23.54 7.57
C TYR A 98 -20.84 24.53 6.53
N LEU A 99 -19.67 24.28 5.94
CA LEU A 99 -19.09 25.12 4.89
C LEU A 99 -20.01 25.23 3.67
N SER A 100 -20.73 24.16 3.34
CA SER A 100 -21.69 24.15 2.24
C SER A 100 -22.83 25.16 2.40
N SER A 101 -23.22 25.46 3.64
CA SER A 101 -24.28 26.43 3.96
C SER A 101 -23.78 27.85 4.25
N GLU A 102 -22.46 28.09 4.29
CA GLU A 102 -21.89 29.42 4.55
C GLU A 102 -22.06 30.37 3.35
N THR A 103 -22.01 31.70 3.56
CA THR A 103 -21.84 32.63 2.43
C THR A 103 -20.43 32.51 1.84
N ASP A 104 -20.20 33.05 0.64
CA ASP A 104 -18.87 33.03 0.03
C ASP A 104 -17.86 33.83 0.86
N GLU A 105 -18.29 34.95 1.47
CA GLU A 105 -17.45 35.74 2.37
C GLU A 105 -17.10 34.97 3.65
N ASN A 106 -18.05 34.25 4.24
CA ASN A 106 -17.79 33.41 5.40
C ASN A 106 -16.85 32.25 5.07
N LEU A 107 -16.96 31.68 3.86
CA LEU A 107 -16.06 30.65 3.39
C LEU A 107 -14.62 31.19 3.26
N VAL A 108 -14.42 32.36 2.66
CA VAL A 108 -13.10 33.04 2.62
C VAL A 108 -12.57 33.26 4.03
N ASN A 109 -13.41 33.78 4.92
CA ASN A 109 -13.03 34.03 6.31
C ASN A 109 -12.58 32.74 6.98
N PHE A 110 -13.34 31.66 6.88
CA PHE A 110 -12.97 30.36 7.45
C PHE A 110 -11.62 29.87 6.90
N VAL A 111 -11.45 29.86 5.58
CA VAL A 111 -10.24 29.34 4.93
C VAL A 111 -9.00 30.08 5.43
N ASN A 112 -9.05 31.41 5.47
CA ASN A 112 -7.92 32.23 5.90
C ASN A 112 -7.70 32.16 7.42
N HIS A 113 -8.73 31.92 8.24
CA HIS A 113 -8.56 31.70 9.69
C HIS A 113 -8.03 30.31 10.03
N PHE A 114 -8.28 29.31 9.17
CA PHE A 114 -7.69 27.98 9.30
C PHE A 114 -6.18 27.99 9.02
N ASP A 115 -5.71 28.99 8.27
CA ASP A 115 -4.28 29.33 8.08
C ASP A 115 -3.41 28.21 7.43
N ALA A 116 -4.04 27.30 6.70
CA ALA A 116 -3.31 26.29 5.90
C ALA A 116 -3.15 26.70 4.42
N ILE A 117 -4.09 27.48 3.90
CA ILE A 117 -4.09 28.05 2.56
C ILE A 117 -4.72 29.44 2.58
N ASN A 118 -4.41 30.26 1.58
CA ASN A 118 -5.00 31.59 1.44
C ASN A 118 -5.86 31.68 0.19
N VAL A 119 -7.05 32.29 0.32
CA VAL A 119 -7.99 32.48 -0.78
C VAL A 119 -8.54 33.90 -0.81
N LYS A 120 -8.84 34.39 -2.02
CA LYS A 120 -9.52 35.66 -2.27
C LYS A 120 -10.77 35.44 -3.11
N LEU A 121 -11.84 36.14 -2.78
CA LEU A 121 -13.08 36.12 -3.57
C LEU A 121 -13.05 37.25 -4.62
N ASN A 122 -13.21 36.88 -5.88
CA ASN A 122 -13.31 37.79 -7.01
C ASN A 122 -14.64 37.52 -7.74
N GLY A 123 -15.68 38.28 -7.39
CA GLY A 123 -17.05 37.99 -7.84
C GLY A 123 -17.56 36.71 -7.20
N SER A 124 -17.74 35.65 -7.99
CA SER A 124 -18.15 34.30 -7.54
C SER A 124 -17.04 33.26 -7.64
N ILE A 125 -15.80 33.70 -7.88
CA ILE A 125 -14.63 32.84 -8.12
C ILE A 125 -13.66 32.99 -6.95
N PHE A 126 -13.11 31.85 -6.52
CA PHE A 126 -12.12 31.76 -5.45
C PHE A 126 -10.71 31.62 -6.02
N ASP A 127 -9.89 32.64 -5.82
CA ASP A 127 -8.53 32.71 -6.33
C ASP A 127 -7.51 32.35 -5.23
N MET A 128 -6.59 31.44 -5.54
CA MET A 128 -5.51 31.04 -4.64
C MET A 128 -4.18 30.88 -5.36
N ASN A 129 -3.07 30.91 -4.60
CA ASN A 129 -1.74 30.67 -5.16
C ASN A 129 -1.61 29.22 -5.63
N PHE A 130 -1.02 29.00 -6.81
CA PHE A 130 -0.85 27.65 -7.35
C PHE A 130 0.01 26.73 -6.46
N VAL A 131 0.95 27.28 -5.68
CA VAL A 131 1.76 26.52 -4.72
C VAL A 131 0.90 25.96 -3.60
N ASP A 132 0.00 26.78 -3.05
CA ASP A 132 -0.94 26.35 -2.01
C ASP A 132 -1.92 25.31 -2.57
N TYR A 133 -2.40 25.51 -3.80
CA TYR A 133 -3.23 24.53 -4.48
C TYR A 133 -2.53 23.17 -4.63
N VAL A 134 -1.28 23.16 -5.14
CA VAL A 134 -0.51 21.91 -5.33
C VAL A 134 -0.27 21.20 -4.01
N ARG A 135 0.04 21.95 -2.94
CA ARG A 135 0.23 21.39 -1.59
C ARG A 135 -1.06 20.76 -1.08
N ALA A 136 -2.16 21.51 -1.12
CA ALA A 136 -3.47 21.07 -0.62
C ALA A 136 -4.05 19.88 -1.41
N ALA A 137 -3.90 19.89 -2.74
CA ALA A 137 -4.41 18.84 -3.62
C ALA A 137 -3.48 17.62 -3.74
N SER A 138 -2.33 17.59 -3.07
CA SER A 138 -1.29 16.57 -3.25
C SER A 138 -1.74 15.12 -3.03
N LYS A 139 -2.68 14.89 -2.09
CA LYS A 139 -3.28 13.58 -1.82
C LYS A 139 -4.54 13.29 -2.65
N LEU A 140 -5.04 14.25 -3.43
CA LEU A 140 -6.17 14.08 -4.34
C LEU A 140 -5.64 13.65 -5.72
N ARG A 141 -5.43 12.34 -5.90
CA ARG A 141 -4.82 11.78 -7.14
C ARG A 141 -5.78 11.63 -8.32
N GLU A 142 -7.02 12.08 -8.17
CA GLU A 142 -8.02 12.11 -9.23
C GLU A 142 -7.65 13.13 -10.33
N GLY A 143 -8.02 12.84 -11.58
CA GLY A 143 -7.61 13.63 -12.74
C GLY A 143 -7.95 15.11 -12.61
N ASP A 144 -9.13 15.43 -12.09
CA ASP A 144 -9.62 16.81 -11.96
C ASP A 144 -8.78 17.65 -10.98
N TRP A 145 -7.97 17.04 -10.11
CA TRP A 145 -7.14 17.75 -9.15
C TRP A 145 -5.74 18.05 -9.66
N LYS A 146 -5.31 17.40 -10.75
CA LYS A 146 -4.01 17.65 -11.37
C LYS A 146 -3.92 19.11 -11.82
N LEU A 147 -2.83 19.79 -11.44
CA LEU A 147 -2.59 21.18 -11.84
C LEU A 147 -2.63 21.35 -13.37
N SER A 148 -2.16 20.36 -14.13
CA SER A 148 -2.21 20.38 -15.60
C SER A 148 -3.63 20.48 -16.17
N ASN A 149 -4.63 20.06 -15.39
CA ASN A 149 -6.05 20.10 -15.73
C ASN A 149 -6.74 21.32 -15.12
N ARG A 150 -5.98 22.23 -14.48
CA ARG A 150 -6.45 23.49 -13.94
C ARG A 150 -5.86 24.65 -14.75
N GLY A 151 -6.68 25.67 -15.01
CA GLY A 151 -6.18 26.92 -15.57
C GLY A 151 -5.33 27.65 -14.53
N VAL A 152 -4.09 28.02 -14.89
CA VAL A 152 -3.22 28.87 -14.08
C VAL A 152 -2.97 30.16 -14.83
N SER A 153 -3.27 31.30 -14.21
CA SER A 153 -3.01 32.62 -14.78
C SER A 153 -2.27 33.48 -13.77
N LYS A 154 -1.10 34.01 -14.15
CA LYS A 154 -0.26 34.86 -13.27
C LYS A 154 0.04 34.22 -11.90
N GLY A 155 0.19 32.89 -11.86
CA GLY A 155 0.44 32.13 -10.63
C GLY A 155 -0.79 31.87 -9.75
N ILE A 156 -1.98 32.16 -10.26
CA ILE A 156 -3.26 31.99 -9.54
C ILE A 156 -4.05 30.84 -10.17
N VAL A 157 -4.63 30.00 -9.31
CA VAL A 157 -5.63 29.00 -9.64
C VAL A 157 -6.99 29.53 -9.20
N SER A 158 -7.96 29.48 -10.11
CA SER A 158 -9.35 29.92 -9.87
C SER A 158 -10.25 28.70 -9.68
N LEU A 159 -10.98 28.67 -8.57
CA LEU A 159 -11.86 27.57 -8.18
C LEU A 159 -13.31 28.05 -8.03
N ASP A 160 -14.25 27.19 -8.40
CA ASP A 160 -15.64 27.37 -7.97
C ASP A 160 -15.83 26.98 -6.49
N ARG A 161 -16.98 27.34 -5.94
CA ARG A 161 -17.35 27.08 -4.56
C ARG A 161 -17.28 25.60 -4.18
N ILE A 162 -17.81 24.72 -5.02
CA ILE A 162 -17.87 23.27 -4.76
C ILE A 162 -16.45 22.70 -4.68
N THR A 163 -15.59 23.13 -5.59
CA THR A 163 -14.18 22.73 -5.66
C THR A 163 -13.42 23.22 -4.44
N LEU A 164 -13.60 24.48 -4.01
CA LEU A 164 -12.96 25.00 -2.81
C LEU A 164 -13.40 24.23 -1.55
N ILE A 165 -14.71 23.97 -1.38
CA ILE A 165 -15.22 23.21 -0.23
C ILE A 165 -14.62 21.80 -0.20
N ARG A 166 -14.58 21.12 -1.35
CA ARG A 166 -14.00 19.77 -1.46
C ARG A 166 -12.49 19.76 -1.21
N LEU A 167 -11.77 20.81 -1.62
CA LEU A 167 -10.36 21.02 -1.29
C LEU A 167 -10.19 21.23 0.22
N MET A 168 -11.04 22.04 0.84
CA MET A 168 -10.99 22.29 2.28
C MET A 168 -11.25 21.05 3.12
N ARG A 169 -12.14 20.15 2.68
CA ARG A 169 -12.28 18.84 3.32
C ARG A 169 -10.95 18.08 3.34
N GLU A 170 -10.20 18.15 2.26
CA GLU A 170 -8.89 17.49 2.19
C GLU A 170 -7.87 18.16 3.10
N VAL A 171 -7.81 19.49 3.09
CA VAL A 171 -6.92 20.29 3.93
C VAL A 171 -7.16 20.04 5.42
N ILE A 172 -8.44 20.07 5.85
CA ILE A 172 -8.83 19.79 7.23
C ILE A 172 -8.47 18.34 7.61
N ARG A 173 -8.75 17.37 6.72
CA ARG A 173 -8.41 15.97 6.98
C ARG A 173 -6.91 15.81 7.19
N GLN A 174 -6.08 16.34 6.30
CA GLN A 174 -4.62 16.25 6.40
C GLN A 174 -4.09 16.87 7.70
N HIS A 175 -4.64 18.02 8.10
CA HIS A 175 -4.27 18.67 9.35
C HIS A 175 -4.61 17.81 10.59
N LEU A 176 -5.70 17.03 10.53
CA LEU A 176 -6.16 16.21 11.65
C LEU A 176 -5.61 14.77 11.65
N GLU A 177 -5.03 14.32 10.54
CA GLU A 177 -4.33 13.02 10.38
C GLU A 177 -3.02 12.98 11.18
N GLU A 178 -2.40 14.12 11.43
CA GLU A 178 -1.23 14.20 12.31
C GLU A 178 -1.63 13.79 13.73
N LEU A 179 -0.79 12.93 14.33
CA LEU A 179 -0.96 12.47 15.70
C LEU A 179 -1.13 13.70 16.61
N PRO A 180 -2.26 13.82 17.32
CA PRO A 180 -2.54 15.00 18.11
C PRO A 180 -1.45 15.25 19.14
N GLU A 181 -0.84 16.42 19.08
CA GLU A 181 -0.21 16.98 20.25
C GLU A 181 -1.27 17.51 21.21
N ALA A 182 -1.04 17.37 22.51
CA ALA A 182 -1.88 18.03 23.50
C ALA A 182 -1.87 19.56 23.26
N PRO A 183 -3.02 20.25 23.40
CA PRO A 183 -3.09 21.70 23.25
C PRO A 183 -2.03 22.41 24.08
N VAL A 184 -1.50 23.52 23.56
CA VAL A 184 -0.43 24.28 24.22
C VAL A 184 -0.83 24.75 25.61
N GLU A 185 -2.10 25.12 25.79
CA GLU A 185 -2.70 25.56 27.06
C GLU A 185 -2.64 24.45 28.13
N ILE A 186 -2.85 23.19 27.72
CA ILE A 186 -2.75 22.03 28.60
C ILE A 186 -1.29 21.66 28.85
N LYS A 187 -0.44 21.65 27.80
CA LYS A 187 1.00 21.38 27.94
C LYS A 187 1.69 22.35 28.89
N LYS A 188 1.32 23.64 28.86
CA LYS A 188 1.90 24.67 29.76
C LYS A 188 1.54 24.45 31.23
N GLN A 189 0.39 23.84 31.51
CA GLN A 189 -0.08 23.57 32.87
C GLN A 189 0.41 22.21 33.39
N PHE A 190 0.86 21.33 32.51
CA PHE A 190 1.35 20.00 32.85
C PHE A 190 2.87 20.03 33.05
N GLU A 191 3.33 19.82 34.29
CA GLU A 191 4.76 19.87 34.63
C GLU A 191 5.54 18.60 34.22
N GLY A 192 4.84 17.51 33.84
CA GLY A 192 5.42 16.23 33.48
C GLY A 192 5.77 16.05 32.00
N THR A 193 6.21 14.84 31.61
CA THR A 193 6.52 14.52 30.21
C THR A 193 5.27 14.20 29.37
N ILE A 194 5.41 14.21 28.04
CA ILE A 194 4.31 13.86 27.13
C ILE A 194 3.82 12.41 27.37
N GLU A 195 4.72 11.51 27.73
CA GLU A 195 4.43 10.11 28.05
C GLU A 195 3.63 9.98 29.35
N GLU A 196 3.94 10.80 30.36
CA GLU A 196 3.18 10.86 31.62
C GLU A 196 1.76 11.37 31.37
N LEU A 197 1.61 12.40 30.53
CA LEU A 197 0.33 12.91 30.08
C LEU A 197 -0.50 11.82 29.37
N LYS A 198 0.10 11.13 28.38
CA LYS A 198 -0.54 10.00 27.70
C LYS A 198 -0.95 8.92 28.70
N SER A 199 -0.07 8.55 29.64
CA SER A 199 -0.35 7.55 30.66
C SER A 199 -1.55 7.92 31.54
N GLN A 200 -1.66 9.19 31.96
CA GLN A 200 -2.78 9.67 32.75
C GLN A 200 -4.10 9.55 31.96
N ILE A 201 -4.12 10.01 30.71
CA ILE A 201 -5.31 9.90 29.83
C ILE A 201 -5.66 8.43 29.59
N SER A 202 -4.68 7.59 29.29
CA SER A 202 -4.89 6.15 29.10
C SER A 202 -5.53 5.51 30.33
N LYS A 203 -5.09 5.85 31.55
CA LYS A 203 -5.68 5.36 32.80
C LYS A 203 -7.14 5.80 32.99
N THR A 204 -7.47 7.04 32.63
CA THR A 204 -8.84 7.54 32.72
C THR A 204 -9.78 6.85 31.72
N PHE A 205 -9.28 6.50 30.53
CA PHE A 205 -10.09 5.99 29.43
C PHE A 205 -9.73 4.55 29.00
N VAL A 206 -9.14 3.72 29.86
CA VAL A 206 -8.61 2.38 29.51
C VAL A 206 -9.64 1.55 28.74
N GLU A 207 -10.84 1.38 29.30
CA GLU A 207 -11.88 0.54 28.71
C GLU A 207 -12.34 1.07 27.34
N ARG A 208 -12.45 2.41 27.22
CA ARG A 208 -12.91 3.07 25.99
C ARG A 208 -11.86 3.01 24.89
N ILE A 209 -10.59 3.26 25.21
CA ILE A 209 -9.47 3.09 24.28
C ILE A 209 -9.36 1.63 23.84
N GLY A 210 -9.51 0.68 24.77
CA GLY A 210 -9.56 -0.75 24.46
C GLY A 210 -10.69 -1.08 23.48
N GLY A 211 -11.90 -0.59 23.73
CA GLY A 211 -13.06 -0.77 22.84
C GLY A 211 -12.82 -0.20 21.44
N LEU A 212 -12.29 1.02 21.34
CA LEU A 212 -11.97 1.66 20.05
C LEU A 212 -10.92 0.87 19.25
N ASN A 213 -9.87 0.41 19.94
CA ASN A 213 -8.82 -0.42 19.32
C ASN A 213 -9.35 -1.78 18.85
N ASN A 214 -10.26 -2.40 19.60
CA ASN A 214 -10.90 -3.65 19.21
C ASN A 214 -11.72 -3.48 17.92
N VAL A 215 -12.54 -2.43 17.81
CA VAL A 215 -13.32 -2.16 16.59
C VAL A 215 -12.43 -2.06 15.34
N VAL A 216 -11.30 -1.35 15.45
CA VAL A 216 -10.34 -1.20 14.34
C VAL A 216 -9.67 -2.55 14.03
N SER A 217 -9.20 -3.25 15.06
CA SER A 217 -8.45 -4.50 14.92
C SER A 217 -9.31 -5.63 14.37
N GLU A 218 -10.58 -5.73 14.78
CA GLU A 218 -11.54 -6.71 14.27
C GLU A 218 -11.78 -6.53 12.78
N ARG A 219 -11.95 -5.28 12.30
CA ARG A 219 -12.09 -5.00 10.86
C ARG A 219 -10.85 -5.41 10.07
N GLN A 220 -9.66 -5.07 10.57
CA GLN A 220 -8.41 -5.46 9.94
C GLN A 220 -8.24 -6.99 9.92
N ALA A 221 -8.57 -7.66 11.03
CA ALA A 221 -8.48 -9.11 11.15
C ALA A 221 -9.45 -9.83 10.20
N GLU A 222 -10.71 -9.38 10.12
CA GLU A 222 -11.69 -9.94 9.19
C GLU A 222 -11.27 -9.74 7.73
N ALA A 223 -10.73 -8.56 7.39
CA ALA A 223 -10.21 -8.28 6.06
C ALA A 223 -9.03 -9.21 5.69
N MET A 224 -8.11 -9.49 6.62
CA MET A 224 -7.01 -10.43 6.38
C MET A 224 -7.49 -11.87 6.29
N LYS A 225 -8.46 -12.26 7.11
CA LYS A 225 -9.07 -13.59 7.09
C LYS A 225 -9.76 -13.87 5.76
N GLU A 226 -10.50 -12.90 5.21
CA GLU A 226 -11.21 -13.06 3.93
C GLU A 226 -10.28 -13.08 2.70
N LEU A 227 -9.05 -12.56 2.81
CA LEU A 227 -8.02 -12.75 1.78
C LEU A 227 -7.57 -14.22 1.67
N GLY A 228 -7.74 -15.02 2.73
CA GLY A 228 -7.60 -16.47 2.73
C GLY A 228 -6.30 -16.97 2.11
N LYS A 229 -6.41 -17.61 0.94
CA LYS A 229 -5.29 -18.26 0.22
C LYS A 229 -4.40 -17.29 -0.57
N PHE A 230 -4.68 -16.00 -0.55
CA PHE A 230 -3.84 -15.01 -1.20
C PHE A 230 -2.51 -14.86 -0.45
N ASP A 231 -1.38 -15.08 -1.13
CA ASP A 231 -0.07 -14.99 -0.51
C ASP A 231 0.51 -13.58 -0.67
N LEU A 232 0.43 -12.82 0.41
CA LEU A 232 0.94 -11.44 0.50
C LEU A 232 2.44 -11.33 0.20
N SER A 233 3.24 -12.37 0.48
CA SER A 233 4.69 -12.35 0.22
C SER A 233 5.03 -12.29 -1.28
N LYS A 234 4.07 -12.66 -2.14
CA LYS A 234 4.21 -12.65 -3.60
C LYS A 234 3.63 -11.40 -4.25
N ALA A 235 2.94 -10.57 -3.48
CA ALA A 235 2.29 -9.38 -3.99
C ALA A 235 3.32 -8.31 -4.42
N PRO A 236 3.04 -7.54 -5.49
CA PRO A 236 3.92 -6.47 -5.92
C PRO A 236 3.93 -5.31 -4.92
N PRO A 237 4.99 -4.47 -4.90
CA PRO A 237 5.07 -3.31 -4.01
C PRO A 237 3.85 -2.38 -4.09
N CYS A 238 3.30 -2.18 -5.29
CA CYS A 238 2.09 -1.38 -5.48
C CYS A 238 0.87 -1.95 -4.76
N PHE A 239 0.73 -3.26 -4.63
CA PHE A 239 -0.37 -3.85 -3.86
C PHE A 239 -0.11 -3.67 -2.36
N ASN A 240 1.10 -4.02 -1.90
CA ASN A 240 1.45 -3.97 -0.48
C ASN A 240 1.34 -2.56 0.12
N THR A 241 1.80 -1.52 -0.58
CA THR A 241 1.65 -0.15 -0.09
C THR A 241 0.20 0.28 0.03
N ASN A 242 -0.64 -0.02 -0.97
CA ASN A 242 -2.06 0.34 -0.91
C ASN A 242 -2.82 -0.51 0.14
N LEU A 243 -2.37 -1.73 0.42
CA LEU A 243 -2.89 -2.54 1.51
C LEU A 243 -2.55 -1.93 2.88
N LEU A 244 -1.30 -1.50 3.07
CA LEU A 244 -0.86 -0.82 4.29
C LEU A 244 -1.64 0.48 4.51
N ASP A 245 -1.85 1.26 3.44
CA ASP A 245 -2.68 2.47 3.49
C ASP A 245 -4.11 2.15 3.95
N LEU A 246 -4.75 1.11 3.40
CA LEU A 246 -6.08 0.66 3.85
C LEU A 246 -6.09 0.26 5.31
N GLN A 247 -5.13 -0.57 5.74
CA GLN A 247 -5.01 -0.99 7.13
C GLN A 247 -4.80 0.20 8.08
N ALA A 248 -4.03 1.20 7.64
CA ALA A 248 -3.85 2.45 8.37
C ALA A 248 -5.08 3.36 8.31
N GLY A 249 -6.22 2.94 7.78
CA GLY A 249 -7.43 3.75 7.67
C GLY A 249 -7.28 4.93 6.70
N VAL A 250 -6.36 4.85 5.74
CA VAL A 250 -6.18 5.87 4.70
C VAL A 250 -7.24 5.68 3.62
N ASN A 251 -7.88 6.78 3.22
CA ASN A 251 -8.80 6.76 2.10
C ASN A 251 -8.04 6.65 0.77
N LEU A 252 -8.10 5.48 0.13
CA LEU A 252 -7.46 5.25 -1.16
C LEU A 252 -8.12 6.07 -2.29
N PRO A 253 -7.31 6.73 -3.15
CA PRO A 253 -7.81 7.32 -4.39
C PRO A 253 -8.48 6.30 -5.31
N HIS A 254 -9.36 6.77 -6.19
CA HIS A 254 -10.09 5.89 -7.12
C HIS A 254 -9.18 4.96 -7.97
N PRO A 255 -8.05 5.41 -8.56
CA PRO A 255 -7.16 4.52 -9.30
C PRO A 255 -6.59 3.36 -8.46
N SER A 256 -6.29 3.63 -7.18
CA SER A 256 -5.81 2.61 -6.24
C SER A 256 -6.88 1.58 -5.93
N ARG A 257 -8.11 2.02 -5.67
CA ARG A 257 -9.26 1.12 -5.46
C ARG A 257 -9.51 0.23 -6.67
N PHE A 258 -9.51 0.83 -7.86
CA PHE A 258 -9.65 0.10 -9.12
C PHE A 258 -8.56 -0.96 -9.27
N PHE A 259 -7.30 -0.61 -8.99
CA PHE A 259 -6.18 -1.56 -9.04
C PHE A 259 -6.34 -2.72 -8.05
N ILE A 260 -6.64 -2.46 -6.78
CA ILE A 260 -6.84 -3.52 -5.76
C ILE A 260 -7.94 -4.49 -6.21
N THR A 261 -9.11 -3.96 -6.62
CA THR A 261 -10.25 -4.77 -7.06
C THR A 261 -9.90 -5.64 -8.27
N THR A 262 -9.34 -5.03 -9.33
CA THR A 262 -9.01 -5.75 -10.56
C THR A 262 -7.87 -6.76 -10.38
N PHE A 263 -6.88 -6.45 -9.55
CA PHE A 263 -5.76 -7.35 -9.24
C PHE A 263 -6.23 -8.60 -8.49
N LEU A 264 -6.99 -8.42 -7.40
CA LEU A 264 -7.52 -9.54 -6.61
C LEU A 264 -8.53 -10.38 -7.40
N SER A 265 -9.42 -9.74 -8.17
CA SER A 265 -10.37 -10.44 -9.05
C SER A 265 -9.66 -11.29 -10.12
N SER A 266 -8.53 -10.80 -10.64
CA SER A 266 -7.70 -11.54 -11.61
C SER A 266 -6.98 -12.75 -10.99
N LEU A 267 -6.85 -12.76 -9.66
CA LEU A 267 -6.33 -13.88 -8.88
C LEU A 267 -7.46 -14.73 -8.25
N ASN A 268 -8.68 -14.59 -8.77
CA ASN A 268 -9.88 -15.34 -8.36
C ASN A 268 -10.28 -15.14 -6.90
N GLN A 269 -9.93 -14.00 -6.30
CA GLN A 269 -10.50 -13.59 -5.02
C GLN A 269 -11.97 -13.20 -5.19
N LYS A 270 -12.77 -13.47 -4.17
CA LYS A 270 -14.20 -13.17 -4.18
C LYS A 270 -14.41 -11.67 -4.00
N SER A 271 -15.54 -11.15 -4.51
CA SER A 271 -15.94 -9.75 -4.29
C SER A 271 -16.02 -9.42 -2.80
N GLU A 272 -16.45 -10.37 -1.96
CA GLU A 272 -16.52 -10.18 -0.51
C GLU A 272 -15.15 -9.93 0.13
N SER A 273 -14.10 -10.62 -0.31
CA SER A 273 -12.73 -10.37 0.15
C SER A 273 -12.27 -8.93 -0.16
N VAL A 274 -12.64 -8.42 -1.34
CA VAL A 274 -12.36 -7.04 -1.73
C VAL A 274 -13.19 -6.05 -0.91
N MET A 275 -14.44 -6.39 -0.62
CA MET A 275 -15.34 -5.57 0.21
C MET A 275 -14.81 -5.40 1.63
N GLN A 276 -14.35 -6.49 2.27
CA GLN A 276 -13.81 -6.42 3.63
C GLN A 276 -12.51 -5.62 3.70
N LEU A 277 -11.67 -5.67 2.66
CA LEU A 277 -10.53 -4.76 2.56
C LEU A 277 -10.96 -3.29 2.55
N PHE A 278 -11.98 -2.92 1.76
CA PHE A 278 -12.46 -1.55 1.74
C PHE A 278 -13.25 -1.16 3.00
N ALA A 279 -13.77 -2.11 3.77
CA ALA A 279 -14.42 -1.85 5.06
C ALA A 279 -13.46 -1.27 6.12
N THR A 280 -12.15 -1.37 5.90
CA THR A 280 -11.11 -0.70 6.70
C THR A 280 -10.90 0.76 6.32
N ALA A 281 -11.53 1.25 5.24
CA ALA A 281 -11.44 2.66 4.85
C ALA A 281 -12.49 3.52 5.58
N PRO A 282 -12.15 4.76 5.98
CA PRO A 282 -13.04 5.64 6.75
C PRO A 282 -14.27 6.13 5.96
N ASP A 283 -14.21 6.10 4.63
CA ASP A 283 -15.30 6.50 3.75
C ASP A 283 -16.15 5.33 3.26
N PHE A 284 -15.92 4.12 3.77
CA PHE A 284 -16.62 2.92 3.34
C PHE A 284 -18.13 3.08 3.45
N LYS A 285 -18.81 2.81 2.33
CA LYS A 285 -20.27 2.69 2.26
C LYS A 285 -20.57 1.39 1.56
N GLU A 286 -21.13 0.43 2.30
CA GLU A 286 -21.26 -0.95 1.82
C GLU A 286 -22.01 -1.04 0.49
N SER A 287 -23.21 -0.45 0.37
CA SER A 287 -24.02 -0.54 -0.84
C SER A 287 -23.32 0.01 -2.09
N PHE A 288 -22.70 1.18 -1.97
CA PHE A 288 -21.97 1.83 -3.07
C PHE A 288 -20.70 1.07 -3.42
N THR A 289 -19.93 0.65 -2.43
CA THR A 289 -18.68 -0.09 -2.64
C THR A 289 -18.97 -1.45 -3.26
N ARG A 290 -20.03 -2.14 -2.82
CA ARG A 290 -20.47 -3.43 -3.38
C ARG A 290 -20.81 -3.29 -4.85
N TYR A 291 -21.63 -2.29 -5.19
CA TYR A 291 -21.94 -1.98 -6.59
C TYR A 291 -20.68 -1.74 -7.42
N GLN A 292 -19.74 -0.93 -6.93
CA GLN A 292 -18.48 -0.67 -7.65
C GLN A 292 -17.64 -1.93 -7.85
N VAL A 293 -17.47 -2.74 -6.80
CA VAL A 293 -16.69 -3.98 -6.86
C VAL A 293 -17.34 -4.95 -7.84
N GLU A 294 -18.64 -5.22 -7.71
CA GLU A 294 -19.38 -6.15 -8.58
C GLU A 294 -19.40 -5.70 -10.05
N HIS A 295 -19.45 -4.39 -10.29
CA HIS A 295 -19.35 -3.84 -11.64
C HIS A 295 -17.97 -4.08 -12.25
N ILE A 296 -16.90 -3.86 -11.48
CA ILE A 296 -15.51 -4.06 -11.93
C ILE A 296 -15.21 -5.55 -12.15
N THR A 297 -15.73 -6.43 -11.29
CA THR A 297 -15.50 -7.88 -11.38
C THR A 297 -16.34 -8.58 -12.45
N GLY A 298 -17.29 -7.88 -13.07
CA GLY A 298 -18.20 -8.45 -14.07
C GLY A 298 -19.30 -9.32 -13.46
N THR A 299 -19.63 -9.13 -12.18
CA THR A 299 -20.73 -9.84 -11.49
C THR A 299 -22.08 -9.26 -11.89
N THR A 300 -22.15 -7.92 -12.01
CA THR A 300 -23.36 -7.19 -12.43
C THR A 300 -23.21 -6.54 -13.81
N SER A 301 -22.00 -6.53 -14.38
CA SER A 301 -21.71 -5.97 -15.71
C SER A 301 -21.28 -7.07 -16.67
N SER A 302 -21.47 -6.86 -17.97
CA SER A 302 -20.99 -7.79 -19.01
C SER A 302 -19.48 -7.78 -19.21
N THR A 303 -18.76 -6.87 -18.55
CA THR A 303 -17.32 -6.63 -18.77
C THR A 303 -16.54 -6.89 -17.50
N LYS A 304 -15.62 -7.86 -17.55
CA LYS A 304 -14.64 -8.10 -16.48
C LYS A 304 -13.37 -7.30 -16.76
N TYR A 305 -13.07 -6.33 -15.90
CA TYR A 305 -11.87 -5.50 -16.05
C TYR A 305 -10.61 -6.25 -15.61
N SER A 306 -9.48 -5.92 -16.24
CA SER A 306 -8.16 -6.45 -15.89
C SER A 306 -7.33 -5.41 -15.14
N ALA A 307 -6.36 -5.89 -14.34
CA ALA A 307 -5.47 -5.00 -13.61
C ALA A 307 -4.64 -4.12 -14.56
N PRO A 308 -4.47 -2.82 -14.27
CA PRO A 308 -3.65 -1.95 -15.10
C PRO A 308 -2.18 -2.42 -15.20
N LYS A 309 -1.53 -2.11 -16.34
CA LYS A 309 -0.09 -2.33 -16.55
C LYS A 309 0.74 -1.41 -15.65
N CYS A 310 2.01 -1.76 -15.42
CA CYS A 310 2.91 -1.00 -14.55
C CYS A 310 3.02 0.49 -14.95
N ASP A 311 3.13 0.81 -16.24
CA ASP A 311 3.21 2.20 -16.72
C ASP A 311 1.94 3.01 -16.38
N THR A 312 0.78 2.36 -16.41
CA THR A 312 -0.49 2.97 -15.99
C THR A 312 -0.49 3.20 -14.48
N LEU A 313 -0.04 2.23 -13.69
CA LEU A 313 0.07 2.39 -12.22
C LEU A 313 1.04 3.51 -11.84
N VAL A 314 2.12 3.72 -12.60
CA VAL A 314 3.06 4.83 -12.40
C VAL A 314 2.39 6.17 -12.72
N SER A 315 1.79 6.31 -13.91
CA SER A 315 1.19 7.58 -14.36
C SER A 315 -0.08 7.99 -13.57
N THR A 316 -0.74 7.03 -12.92
CA THR A 316 -1.89 7.27 -12.03
C THR A 316 -1.49 7.38 -10.55
N GLY A 317 -0.20 7.26 -10.23
CA GLY A 317 0.31 7.41 -8.86
C GLY A 317 -0.08 6.25 -7.93
N VAL A 318 -0.38 5.06 -8.45
CA VAL A 318 -0.63 3.85 -7.64
C VAL A 318 0.68 3.13 -7.30
N CYS A 319 1.70 3.25 -8.17
CA CYS A 319 3.01 2.65 -7.96
C CYS A 319 3.87 3.48 -6.98
N PRO A 320 4.36 2.90 -5.88
CA PRO A 320 5.24 3.58 -4.92
C PRO A 320 6.70 3.68 -5.41
N GLY A 321 7.04 3.00 -6.50
CA GLY A 321 8.40 2.90 -7.02
C GLY A 321 8.78 1.44 -7.33
N PRO A 322 9.56 1.17 -8.40
CA PRO A 322 9.90 -0.18 -8.80
C PRO A 322 11.04 -0.79 -7.97
N ASN A 323 10.85 -2.02 -7.48
CA ASN A 323 11.93 -2.85 -6.93
C ASN A 323 12.72 -3.58 -8.05
N GLY A 324 13.66 -4.45 -7.66
CA GLY A 324 14.49 -5.22 -8.60
C GLY A 324 13.68 -6.03 -9.63
N LEU A 325 12.63 -6.75 -9.20
CA LEU A 325 11.79 -7.54 -10.09
C LEU A 325 10.87 -6.66 -10.95
N CYS A 326 10.33 -5.57 -10.38
CA CYS A 326 9.50 -4.62 -11.13
C CYS A 326 10.18 -4.07 -12.38
N ARG A 327 11.52 -3.94 -12.39
CA ARG A 327 12.28 -3.48 -13.56
C ARG A 327 12.35 -4.52 -14.70
N GLN A 328 12.02 -5.77 -14.39
CA GLN A 328 12.15 -6.92 -15.29
C GLN A 328 10.80 -7.36 -15.86
N ILE A 329 9.70 -6.76 -15.38
CA ILE A 329 8.33 -7.10 -15.77
C ILE A 329 7.53 -5.83 -16.08
N ARG A 330 6.38 -5.98 -16.74
CA ARG A 330 5.51 -4.84 -17.12
C ARG A 330 4.08 -4.92 -16.58
N HIS A 331 3.80 -5.93 -15.76
CA HIS A 331 2.44 -6.17 -15.26
C HIS A 331 2.44 -6.73 -13.82
N PRO A 332 1.60 -6.22 -12.91
CA PRO A 332 1.51 -6.69 -11.53
C PRO A 332 1.13 -8.17 -11.40
N LEU A 333 0.21 -8.68 -12.22
CA LEU A 333 -0.10 -10.13 -12.25
C LEU A 333 1.10 -10.99 -12.68
N SER A 334 1.94 -10.50 -13.59
CA SER A 334 3.18 -11.19 -13.95
C SER A 334 4.14 -11.23 -12.77
N TYR A 335 4.22 -10.16 -11.97
CA TYR A 335 4.99 -10.15 -10.72
C TYR A 335 4.59 -11.31 -9.83
N TYR A 336 3.29 -11.40 -9.53
CA TYR A 336 2.76 -12.40 -8.60
C TYR A 336 3.02 -13.82 -9.11
N ARG A 337 2.76 -14.07 -10.40
CA ARG A 337 2.98 -15.39 -11.02
C ARG A 337 4.45 -15.82 -11.00
N VAL A 338 5.37 -14.87 -11.20
CA VAL A 338 6.81 -15.10 -11.16
C VAL A 338 7.28 -15.41 -9.73
N MET A 339 6.73 -14.71 -8.73
CA MET A 339 7.00 -15.03 -7.32
C MET A 339 6.38 -16.35 -6.85
N ALA A 340 5.47 -16.94 -7.63
CA ALA A 340 4.86 -18.25 -7.41
C ALA A 340 5.50 -19.38 -8.24
N GLU A 341 6.61 -19.12 -8.94
CA GLU A 341 7.23 -20.10 -9.83
C GLU A 341 7.66 -21.38 -9.09
N SER A 342 8.18 -21.24 -7.87
CA SER A 342 8.65 -22.36 -7.03
C SER A 342 7.54 -23.33 -6.61
N GLU A 343 6.27 -22.93 -6.70
CA GLU A 343 5.10 -23.70 -6.26
C GLU A 343 4.53 -24.59 -7.37
N LYS A 344 5.05 -24.45 -8.59
CA LYS A 344 4.69 -25.30 -9.71
C LYS A 344 5.24 -26.70 -9.47
N ASP A 345 4.56 -27.69 -10.04
CA ASP A 345 5.06 -29.05 -10.13
C ASP A 345 6.49 -29.08 -10.70
N VAL A 346 7.34 -29.96 -10.17
CA VAL A 346 8.75 -30.09 -10.53
C VAL A 346 8.93 -30.22 -12.04
N LYS A 347 8.11 -31.05 -12.72
CA LYS A 347 8.22 -31.23 -14.18
C LYS A 347 7.93 -29.94 -14.92
N VAL A 348 6.91 -29.20 -14.49
CA VAL A 348 6.53 -27.91 -15.07
C VAL A 348 7.64 -26.88 -14.87
N ARG A 349 8.32 -26.87 -13.71
CA ARG A 349 9.46 -25.98 -13.45
C ARG A 349 10.63 -26.28 -14.38
N LEU A 350 11.01 -27.55 -14.48
CA LEU A 350 12.11 -28.00 -15.34
C LEU A 350 11.83 -27.71 -16.82
N GLU A 351 10.63 -28.00 -17.30
CA GLU A 351 10.21 -27.68 -18.66
C GLU A 351 10.31 -26.18 -18.94
N ARG A 352 9.87 -25.33 -18.00
CA ARG A 352 9.97 -23.87 -18.14
C ARG A 352 11.41 -23.37 -18.14
N ILE A 353 12.29 -23.96 -17.34
CA ILE A 353 13.74 -23.67 -17.36
C ILE A 353 14.35 -24.08 -18.71
N LEU A 354 13.98 -25.24 -19.26
CA LEU A 354 14.43 -25.69 -20.58
C LEU A 354 13.93 -24.77 -21.68
N LEU A 355 12.62 -24.46 -21.71
CA LEU A 355 12.05 -23.52 -22.66
C LEU A 355 12.77 -22.17 -22.60
N ALA A 356 13.05 -21.67 -21.39
CA ALA A 356 13.83 -20.47 -21.18
C ALA A 356 15.27 -20.60 -21.70
N ALA A 357 15.94 -21.75 -21.52
CA ALA A 357 17.30 -21.99 -21.98
C ALA A 357 17.38 -22.07 -23.52
N LEU A 358 16.47 -22.84 -24.13
CA LEU A 358 16.41 -23.08 -25.57
C LEU A 358 16.02 -21.83 -26.36
N ASN A 359 15.18 -20.97 -25.78
CA ASN A 359 14.82 -19.66 -26.32
C ASN A 359 14.33 -19.71 -27.79
N ARG A 360 13.40 -20.62 -28.09
CA ARG A 360 12.81 -20.85 -29.43
C ARG A 360 11.47 -20.13 -29.58
N GLU A 361 11.11 -19.73 -30.79
CA GLU A 361 9.82 -19.06 -31.02
C GLU A 361 8.65 -20.06 -30.94
N GLU A 362 8.86 -21.27 -31.45
CA GLU A 362 7.91 -22.38 -31.41
C GLU A 362 8.29 -23.43 -30.36
N TYR A 363 7.28 -24.06 -29.76
CA TYR A 363 7.45 -25.06 -28.70
C TYR A 363 8.19 -26.33 -29.22
N PRO A 364 9.42 -26.61 -28.75
CA PRO A 364 10.26 -27.67 -29.32
C PRO A 364 10.03 -29.02 -28.61
N ALA A 365 8.85 -29.62 -28.80
CA ALA A 365 8.38 -30.79 -28.03
C ALA A 365 9.38 -31.96 -27.94
N LYS A 366 9.91 -32.43 -29.08
CA LYS A 366 10.87 -33.55 -29.13
C LYS A 366 12.18 -33.25 -28.39
N LEU A 367 12.64 -31.99 -28.45
CA LEU A 367 13.87 -31.57 -27.78
C LEU A 367 13.66 -31.43 -26.27
N LEU A 368 12.47 -30.99 -25.85
CA LEU A 368 12.09 -30.97 -24.44
C LEU A 368 12.01 -32.38 -23.88
N GLU A 369 11.35 -33.32 -24.57
CA GLU A 369 11.24 -34.71 -24.13
C GLU A 369 12.62 -35.34 -23.88
N ARG A 370 13.53 -35.23 -24.86
CA ARG A 370 14.94 -35.70 -24.74
C ARG A 370 15.70 -35.07 -23.57
N ASN A 371 15.47 -33.79 -23.28
CA ASN A 371 16.13 -33.11 -22.15
C ASN A 371 15.47 -33.44 -20.81
N MET A 372 14.15 -33.65 -20.78
CA MET A 372 13.40 -34.04 -19.58
C MET A 372 13.81 -35.43 -19.08
N GLU A 373 14.11 -36.38 -19.99
CA GLU A 373 14.67 -37.69 -19.63
C GLU A 373 15.98 -37.57 -18.84
N LYS A 374 16.82 -36.57 -19.16
CA LYS A 374 18.10 -36.35 -18.46
C LYS A 374 17.95 -35.81 -17.04
N PHE A 375 16.82 -35.16 -16.73
CA PHE A 375 16.54 -34.75 -15.36
C PHE A 375 16.13 -35.93 -14.48
N GLY A 376 15.54 -36.98 -15.05
CA GLY A 376 15.11 -38.16 -14.30
C GLY A 376 14.19 -37.80 -13.13
N ASP A 377 14.50 -38.30 -11.94
CA ASP A 377 13.75 -38.06 -10.70
C ASP A 377 14.22 -36.81 -9.93
N PHE A 378 14.95 -35.89 -10.57
CA PHE A 378 15.43 -34.67 -9.92
C PHE A 378 14.26 -33.76 -9.48
N ASP A 379 14.30 -33.32 -8.22
CA ASP A 379 13.19 -32.60 -7.56
C ASP A 379 13.59 -31.27 -6.87
N PHE A 380 14.76 -30.73 -7.20
CA PHE A 380 15.36 -29.54 -6.57
C PHE A 380 15.74 -29.70 -5.07
N SER A 381 15.52 -30.85 -4.45
CA SER A 381 15.95 -31.10 -3.08
C SER A 381 17.46 -31.34 -3.00
N TYR A 382 18.04 -31.02 -1.85
CA TYR A 382 19.44 -31.30 -1.51
C TYR A 382 19.58 -31.46 0.01
N GLY A 383 20.52 -32.30 0.43
CA GLY A 383 20.81 -32.54 1.86
C GLY A 383 21.54 -31.36 2.51
N GLU A 384 21.69 -31.43 3.84
CA GLU A 384 22.37 -30.38 4.62
C GLU A 384 23.90 -30.39 4.43
N GLU A 385 24.50 -31.58 4.24
CA GLU A 385 25.94 -31.73 4.01
C GLU A 385 26.26 -31.78 2.51
N ILE A 386 26.62 -30.62 1.95
CA ILE A 386 27.01 -30.49 0.53
C ILE A 386 28.51 -30.24 0.43
N VAL A 387 29.19 -31.08 -0.37
CA VAL A 387 30.63 -30.97 -0.61
C VAL A 387 30.96 -29.63 -1.29
N LYS A 388 31.90 -28.89 -0.71
CA LYS A 388 32.42 -27.64 -1.30
C LYS A 388 33.43 -27.96 -2.38
N ARG A 389 33.22 -27.45 -3.60
CA ARG A 389 34.07 -27.68 -4.77
C ARG A 389 34.41 -26.38 -5.49
N LYS A 390 35.50 -26.38 -6.27
CA LYS A 390 35.73 -25.33 -7.29
C LYS A 390 34.80 -25.54 -8.49
N LEU A 391 34.53 -24.51 -9.29
CA LEU A 391 33.59 -24.65 -10.43
C LEU A 391 34.06 -25.71 -11.44
N SER A 392 35.37 -25.72 -11.72
CA SER A 392 35.98 -26.70 -12.64
C SER A 392 35.88 -28.16 -12.18
N GLU A 393 35.74 -28.39 -10.87
CA GLU A 393 35.51 -29.71 -10.28
C GLU A 393 34.01 -30.02 -10.24
N ALA A 394 33.19 -29.06 -9.81
CA ALA A 394 31.74 -29.19 -9.71
C ALA A 394 31.09 -29.52 -11.06
N ILE A 395 31.57 -28.95 -12.17
CA ILE A 395 31.04 -29.25 -13.52
C ILE A 395 31.36 -30.69 -13.96
N ARG A 396 32.37 -31.35 -13.36
CA ARG A 396 32.81 -32.71 -13.69
C ARG A 396 32.22 -33.78 -12.77
N SER A 397 31.81 -33.42 -11.56
CA SER A 397 31.36 -34.38 -10.55
C SER A 397 29.95 -34.93 -10.78
N ASP A 398 29.13 -34.30 -11.63
CA ASP A 398 27.69 -34.60 -11.84
C ASP A 398 26.79 -34.54 -10.57
N GLU A 399 27.40 -34.29 -9.42
CA GLU A 399 26.81 -34.13 -8.10
C GLU A 399 26.47 -32.68 -7.76
N ILE A 400 25.55 -32.52 -6.80
CA ILE A 400 25.26 -31.23 -6.16
C ILE A 400 26.50 -30.77 -5.40
N SER A 401 26.85 -29.49 -5.56
CA SER A 401 28.07 -28.92 -4.99
C SER A 401 27.81 -27.53 -4.40
N LYS A 402 28.51 -27.22 -3.30
CA LYS A 402 28.60 -25.86 -2.78
C LYS A 402 29.78 -25.17 -3.46
N VAL A 403 29.54 -24.02 -4.06
CA VAL A 403 30.57 -23.24 -4.79
C VAL A 403 30.59 -21.81 -4.27
N SER A 404 31.77 -21.20 -4.23
CA SER A 404 31.95 -19.79 -3.86
C SER A 404 32.34 -19.00 -5.11
N VAL A 405 31.47 -18.11 -5.56
CA VAL A 405 31.55 -17.52 -6.91
C VAL A 405 31.25 -16.04 -6.92
N LYS A 406 31.69 -15.34 -7.98
CA LYS A 406 31.15 -14.06 -8.42
C LYS A 406 30.20 -14.29 -9.59
N ILE A 407 29.23 -13.39 -9.75
CA ILE A 407 28.30 -13.42 -10.88
C ILE A 407 28.92 -12.63 -12.04
N SER A 408 29.30 -13.32 -13.12
CA SER A 408 29.99 -12.70 -14.27
C SER A 408 29.03 -11.83 -15.09
N HIS A 409 27.80 -12.30 -15.29
CA HIS A 409 26.73 -11.50 -15.85
C HIS A 409 25.36 -11.87 -15.25
N PHE A 410 24.43 -10.93 -15.27
CA PHE A 410 23.03 -11.16 -14.89
C PHE A 410 22.11 -10.30 -15.75
N GLN A 411 21.14 -10.91 -16.42
CA GLN A 411 20.17 -10.20 -17.23
C GLN A 411 18.78 -10.82 -17.14
N GLY A 412 17.81 -10.05 -16.63
CA GLY A 412 16.40 -10.39 -16.71
C GLY A 412 15.85 -10.18 -18.11
N ARG A 413 15.07 -11.14 -18.60
CA ARG A 413 14.34 -11.07 -19.87
C ARG A 413 12.99 -11.75 -19.75
N VAL A 414 12.05 -11.31 -20.57
CA VAL A 414 10.78 -12.03 -20.79
C VAL A 414 10.91 -12.79 -22.10
N TYR A 415 10.70 -14.09 -22.03
CA TYR A 415 10.65 -15.00 -23.16
C TYR A 415 9.21 -15.45 -23.39
N SER A 416 8.81 -15.63 -24.64
CA SER A 416 7.53 -16.21 -25.00
C SER A 416 7.71 -17.28 -26.06
N VAL A 417 6.92 -18.34 -25.96
CA VAL A 417 6.90 -19.44 -26.93
C VAL A 417 5.45 -19.76 -27.33
N GLU A 418 5.24 -19.99 -28.63
CA GLU A 418 3.95 -20.40 -29.18
C GLU A 418 3.75 -21.90 -29.02
N VAL A 419 2.60 -22.30 -28.47
CA VAL A 419 2.25 -23.71 -28.34
C VAL A 419 1.45 -24.15 -29.56
N PRO A 420 1.95 -25.12 -30.36
CA PRO A 420 1.24 -25.64 -31.51
C PRO A 420 -0.15 -26.13 -31.13
N ASN A 421 -1.15 -25.83 -31.98
CA ASN A 421 -2.53 -26.30 -31.85
C ASN A 421 -3.32 -25.81 -30.62
N GLU A 422 -2.78 -24.87 -29.82
CA GLU A 422 -3.46 -24.35 -28.63
C GLU A 422 -3.75 -22.84 -28.68
N GLU A 423 -3.45 -22.15 -29.80
CA GLU A 423 -3.59 -20.70 -30.01
C GLU A 423 -3.18 -19.84 -28.79
N ARG A 424 -2.21 -20.32 -28.01
CA ARG A 424 -1.76 -19.66 -26.77
C ARG A 424 -0.24 -19.54 -26.72
N LYS A 425 0.22 -18.46 -26.08
CA LYS A 425 1.64 -18.21 -25.78
C LYS A 425 1.95 -18.49 -24.33
N ILE A 426 3.03 -19.21 -24.07
CA ILE A 426 3.61 -19.34 -22.72
C ILE A 426 4.60 -18.20 -22.54
N TRP A 427 4.41 -17.41 -21.47
CA TRP A 427 5.33 -16.34 -21.09
C TRP A 427 6.18 -16.79 -19.89
N ILE A 428 7.49 -16.61 -19.98
CA ILE A 428 8.47 -16.99 -18.96
C ILE A 428 9.37 -15.79 -18.70
N THR A 429 9.36 -15.30 -17.46
CA THR A 429 10.33 -14.28 -17.03
C THR A 429 11.54 -15.03 -16.50
N LYS A 430 12.70 -14.86 -17.14
CA LYS A 430 13.94 -15.58 -16.82
C LYS A 430 15.07 -14.62 -16.49
N ALA A 431 15.98 -15.04 -15.62
CA ALA A 431 17.27 -14.41 -15.45
C ALA A 431 18.35 -15.28 -16.10
N ALA A 432 18.99 -14.76 -17.14
CA ALA A 432 20.18 -15.36 -17.72
C ALA A 432 21.41 -14.90 -16.93
N LEU A 433 22.24 -15.83 -16.49
CA LEU A 433 23.39 -15.52 -15.66
C LEU A 433 24.56 -16.48 -15.91
N GLY A 434 25.75 -16.00 -15.58
CA GLY A 434 26.99 -16.75 -15.55
C GLY A 434 27.68 -16.60 -14.20
N ILE A 435 28.50 -17.58 -13.83
CA ILE A 435 29.23 -17.63 -12.56
C ILE A 435 30.72 -17.90 -12.80
N THR A 436 31.55 -17.27 -11.97
CA THR A 436 33.02 -17.39 -12.06
C THR A 436 33.68 -17.50 -10.69
N ASP A 437 34.74 -18.30 -10.59
CA ASP A 437 35.64 -18.40 -9.43
C ASP A 437 37.04 -17.80 -9.71
N GLY A 438 37.14 -16.96 -10.74
CA GLY A 438 38.36 -16.24 -11.13
C GLY A 438 38.84 -16.62 -12.53
N ASN A 439 39.34 -17.84 -12.71
CA ASN A 439 39.96 -18.26 -13.97
C ASN A 439 38.99 -18.96 -14.94
N SER A 440 37.78 -19.27 -14.51
CA SER A 440 36.79 -20.00 -15.30
C SER A 440 35.45 -19.30 -15.23
N ASP A 441 34.78 -19.12 -16.37
CA ASP A 441 33.43 -18.57 -16.47
C ASP A 441 32.50 -19.66 -17.01
N TYR A 442 31.34 -19.80 -16.40
CA TYR A 442 30.38 -20.85 -16.72
C TYR A 442 28.98 -20.28 -16.85
N ASP A 443 28.33 -20.61 -17.97
CA ASP A 443 26.92 -20.33 -18.19
C ASP A 443 26.05 -21.20 -17.26
N CYS A 444 24.97 -20.59 -16.76
CA CYS A 444 23.95 -21.29 -15.99
C CYS A 444 22.68 -21.51 -16.82
N LEU A 445 21.91 -22.53 -16.44
CA LEU A 445 20.51 -22.61 -16.82
C LEU A 445 19.79 -21.35 -16.31
N PRO A 446 18.89 -20.75 -17.11
CA PRO A 446 18.20 -19.54 -16.69
C PRO A 446 17.35 -19.78 -15.45
N LEU A 447 17.38 -18.82 -14.52
CA LEU A 447 16.52 -18.86 -13.34
C LEU A 447 15.13 -18.34 -13.70
N THR A 448 14.12 -19.18 -13.51
CA THR A 448 12.70 -18.77 -13.60
C THR A 448 12.12 -18.44 -12.22
N ASP A 449 12.77 -18.90 -11.14
CA ASP A 449 12.42 -18.53 -9.77
C ASP A 449 13.14 -17.24 -9.36
N TRP A 450 12.35 -16.17 -9.25
CA TRP A 450 12.89 -14.85 -8.94
C TRP A 450 13.12 -14.61 -7.46
N LYS A 451 12.64 -15.47 -6.55
CA LYS A 451 13.07 -15.43 -5.15
C LYS A 451 14.58 -15.71 -5.05
N LEU A 452 15.06 -16.64 -5.87
CA LEU A 452 16.48 -16.96 -5.99
C LEU A 452 17.24 -15.96 -6.87
N ALA A 453 16.65 -15.55 -8.00
CA ALA A 453 17.33 -14.66 -8.94
C ALA A 453 17.59 -13.23 -8.39
N LEU A 454 16.71 -12.72 -7.52
CA LEU A 454 16.82 -11.34 -7.02
C LEU A 454 18.09 -11.08 -6.18
N PRO A 455 18.38 -11.87 -5.12
CA PRO A 455 19.63 -11.70 -4.38
C PRO A 455 20.87 -11.92 -5.25
N ILE A 456 20.80 -12.83 -6.23
CA ILE A 456 21.90 -13.08 -7.16
C ILE A 456 22.19 -11.86 -8.04
N GLY A 457 21.14 -11.23 -8.59
CA GLY A 457 21.27 -9.99 -9.35
C GLY A 457 21.81 -8.83 -8.49
N GLU A 458 21.44 -8.78 -7.21
CA GLU A 458 21.97 -7.80 -6.26
C GLU A 458 23.46 -8.03 -5.96
N ALA A 459 23.88 -9.29 -5.75
CA ALA A 459 25.28 -9.65 -5.57
C ALA A 459 26.13 -9.25 -6.79
N GLN A 460 25.60 -9.46 -8.00
CA GLN A 460 26.22 -9.01 -9.26
C GLN A 460 26.40 -7.48 -9.28
N TYR A 461 25.34 -6.73 -8.97
CA TYR A 461 25.39 -5.26 -8.95
C TYR A 461 26.41 -4.73 -7.92
N ARG A 462 26.50 -5.38 -6.76
CA ARG A 462 27.45 -5.03 -5.69
C ARG A 462 28.86 -5.61 -5.89
N SER A 463 29.09 -6.39 -6.95
CA SER A 463 30.34 -7.13 -7.19
C SER A 463 30.77 -8.01 -6.00
N LYS A 464 29.79 -8.53 -5.23
CA LYS A 464 30.02 -9.38 -4.05
C LYS A 464 30.13 -10.84 -4.47
N SER A 465 31.09 -11.57 -3.89
CA SER A 465 31.08 -13.03 -3.96
C SER A 465 29.92 -13.60 -3.15
N MET A 466 29.46 -14.79 -3.54
CA MET A 466 28.32 -15.47 -2.91
C MET A 466 28.52 -16.98 -2.98
N ASP A 467 28.05 -17.67 -1.95
CA ASP A 467 28.04 -19.12 -1.92
C ASP A 467 26.71 -19.64 -2.50
N LEU A 468 26.81 -20.51 -3.51
CA LEU A 468 25.68 -21.09 -4.22
C LEU A 468 25.68 -22.61 -4.10
N ILE A 469 24.48 -23.18 -4.12
CA ILE A 469 24.28 -24.62 -4.34
C ILE A 469 23.98 -24.82 -5.83
N VAL A 470 24.79 -25.62 -6.51
CA VAL A 470 24.69 -25.86 -7.95
C VAL A 470 24.70 -27.34 -8.28
N LYS A 471 24.03 -27.70 -9.37
CA LYS A 471 24.10 -29.04 -9.98
C LYS A 471 24.35 -28.90 -11.49
N PRO A 472 25.37 -29.54 -12.07
CA PRO A 472 25.58 -29.53 -13.50
C PRO A 472 24.58 -30.45 -14.22
N PHE A 473 24.14 -30.05 -15.41
CA PHE A 473 23.32 -30.85 -16.32
C PHE A 473 23.81 -30.71 -17.75
N GLU A 474 23.73 -31.78 -18.52
CA GLU A 474 24.00 -31.76 -19.96
C GLU A 474 22.71 -31.50 -20.75
N ILE A 475 22.61 -30.34 -21.38
CA ILE A 475 21.42 -29.90 -22.10
C ILE A 475 21.68 -29.95 -23.60
N ASN A 476 20.81 -30.65 -24.33
CA ASN A 476 20.78 -30.61 -25.79
C ASN A 476 20.19 -29.27 -26.23
N MET A 477 20.99 -28.42 -26.87
CA MET A 477 20.57 -27.10 -27.37
C MET A 477 19.90 -27.20 -28.75
N ASP A 478 20.32 -28.19 -29.53
CA ASP A 478 19.70 -28.67 -30.77
C ASP A 478 20.10 -30.14 -31.02
N ASP A 479 19.98 -30.63 -32.25
CA ASP A 479 20.32 -32.01 -32.60
C ASP A 479 21.83 -32.32 -32.58
N ASN A 480 22.69 -31.30 -32.65
CA ASN A 480 24.14 -31.46 -32.79
C ASN A 480 24.95 -30.79 -31.66
N GLU A 481 24.33 -29.92 -30.85
CA GLU A 481 24.98 -29.17 -29.79
C GLU A 481 24.49 -29.60 -28.41
N VAL A 482 25.42 -30.04 -27.56
CA VAL A 482 25.19 -30.33 -26.13
C VAL A 482 26.06 -29.40 -25.30
N ARG A 483 25.45 -28.75 -24.30
CA ARG A 483 26.15 -27.87 -23.34
C ARG A 483 25.98 -28.38 -21.93
N LYS A 484 27.07 -28.36 -21.16
CA LYS A 484 27.02 -28.63 -19.72
C LYS A 484 26.83 -27.31 -18.97
N LEU A 485 25.70 -27.15 -18.31
CA LEU A 485 25.27 -25.91 -17.66
C LEU A 485 24.97 -26.17 -16.18
N PHE A 486 25.21 -25.18 -15.33
CA PHE A 486 24.82 -25.27 -13.92
C PHE A 486 23.35 -24.87 -13.73
N LEU A 487 22.59 -25.71 -13.03
CA LEU A 487 21.35 -25.33 -12.38
C LEU A 487 21.66 -24.83 -10.97
N ILE A 488 21.25 -23.61 -10.63
CA ILE A 488 21.40 -23.06 -9.29
C ILE A 488 20.17 -23.44 -8.47
N LEU A 489 20.38 -24.06 -7.31
CA LEU A 489 19.34 -24.62 -6.45
C LEU A 489 19.06 -23.75 -5.22
N GLY A 490 20.05 -22.98 -4.78
CA GLY A 490 19.94 -22.18 -3.57
C GLY A 490 21.14 -21.28 -3.34
N ILE A 491 20.98 -20.36 -2.39
CA ILE A 491 22.03 -19.51 -1.85
C ILE A 491 22.34 -20.00 -0.45
N VAL A 492 23.62 -20.08 -0.09
CA VAL A 492 24.02 -20.36 1.28
C VAL A 492 24.21 -19.02 1.99
N GLU A 493 23.36 -18.74 2.98
CA GLU A 493 23.53 -17.55 3.83
C GLU A 493 24.77 -17.73 4.71
N GLU A 494 25.65 -16.73 4.75
CA GLU A 494 26.71 -16.66 5.76
C GLU A 494 26.03 -16.43 7.11
N SER A 495 26.23 -17.36 8.05
CA SER A 495 25.74 -17.27 9.44
C SER A 495 26.34 -16.09 10.18
#